data_AF-A0A9X1RTE7-F1
#
_entry.id   AF-A0A9X1RTE7-F1
#
_cell.length_a   1.000
_cell.length_b   1.000
_cell.length_c   1.000
_cell.angle_alpha   90.00
_cell.angle_beta   90.00
_cell.angle_gamma   90.00
#
_symmetry.space_group_name_H-M   'P 1'
#
loop_
_entity.id
_entity.type
_entity.pdbx_description
1 polymer ?
#
loop_
_entity_poly.entity_id
_entity_poly.type
_entity_poly.pdbx_seq_one_letter_code
_entity_poly.pdbx_strand_id
1 'polypeptide(L)'
;MGTQREAKPVGTGTKQEPGHPQPGATSTSPFRSLDHAKQALIARATGGFSPAALTLAFADWFIHVQAAPGKRLELMTLAADNTRRLLESLADAQAGKPLQPPAPALPEDDRYSADVWQIEPFQLWQRAFLLTEQWWRAATREVPGTTRHHEDVVSFVARQWLDLFAPANFVPTNPEVLQRTAATCGLNLAQGARNAIEDAWRVALKKPPAGVER
;
A
#
# COMPACT_ATOMS: atom_id res chain seq x y z
N MET A 1 -75.93 -30.92 40.27
CA MET A 1 -74.96 -30.56 41.33
C MET A 1 -73.95 -29.61 40.71
N GLY A 2 -74.12 -28.32 40.98
CA GLY A 2 -73.16 -27.30 40.58
C GLY A 2 -72.08 -27.19 41.64
N THR A 3 -70.85 -26.97 41.20
CA THR A 3 -69.78 -26.51 42.07
C THR A 3 -68.89 -25.54 41.30
N GLN A 4 -68.85 -24.36 41.88
CA GLN A 4 -68.23 -23.08 41.56
C GLN A 4 -66.90 -23.10 40.78
N ARG A 5 -66.84 -22.15 39.85
CA ARG A 5 -65.62 -21.54 39.31
C ARG A 5 -64.92 -20.74 40.42
N GLU A 6 -63.64 -21.01 40.67
CA GLU A 6 -62.75 -20.05 41.33
C GLU A 6 -61.84 -19.39 40.28
N ALA A 7 -61.95 -18.07 40.21
CA ALA A 7 -61.16 -17.21 39.34
C ALA A 7 -59.82 -16.89 40.02
N LYS A 8 -58.72 -17.13 39.31
CA LYS A 8 -57.36 -16.73 39.72
C LYS A 8 -57.13 -15.27 39.29
N PRO A 9 -56.62 -14.37 40.15
CA PRO A 9 -56.41 -12.98 39.77
C PRO A 9 -55.25 -12.86 38.77
N VAL A 10 -55.52 -12.20 37.66
CA VAL A 10 -54.55 -11.75 36.67
C VAL A 10 -53.68 -10.68 37.32
N GLY A 11 -52.40 -10.99 37.52
CA GLY A 11 -51.40 -9.98 37.88
C GLY A 11 -51.27 -8.98 36.74
N THR A 12 -51.55 -7.70 37.03
CA THR A 12 -51.24 -6.55 36.20
C THR A 12 -49.73 -6.46 35.98
N GLY A 13 -49.24 -7.10 34.92
CA GLY A 13 -47.92 -6.86 34.37
C GLY A 13 -47.91 -5.50 33.70
N THR A 14 -47.32 -4.50 34.36
CA THR A 14 -47.02 -3.20 33.79
C THR A 14 -46.24 -3.39 32.50
N LYS A 15 -46.85 -3.04 31.38
CA LYS A 15 -46.26 -3.05 30.04
C LYS A 15 -45.12 -2.03 30.03
N GLN A 16 -43.87 -2.47 30.22
CA GLN A 16 -42.69 -1.63 29.97
C GLN A 16 -42.63 -1.38 28.46
N GLU A 17 -43.03 -0.17 28.05
CA GLU A 17 -42.75 0.34 26.72
C GLU A 17 -41.22 0.46 26.54
N PRO A 18 -40.66 0.05 25.39
CA PRO A 18 -39.26 0.29 25.09
C PRO A 18 -39.04 1.80 24.93
N GLY A 19 -38.41 2.40 25.93
CA GLY A 19 -38.01 3.79 25.91
C GLY A 19 -37.21 4.08 24.64
N HIS A 20 -37.78 4.92 23.78
CA HIS A 20 -37.05 5.52 22.68
C HIS A 20 -35.85 6.28 23.29
N PRO A 21 -34.62 6.12 22.78
CA PRO A 21 -33.52 6.99 23.18
C PRO A 21 -33.89 8.42 22.79
N GLN A 22 -34.02 9.28 23.80
CA GLN A 22 -34.21 10.72 23.64
C GLN A 22 -33.14 11.30 22.70
N PRO A 23 -33.50 11.97 21.59
CA PRO A 23 -32.55 12.66 20.73
C PRO A 23 -32.12 13.97 21.41
N GLY A 24 -31.20 13.89 22.37
CA GLY A 24 -30.80 15.07 23.13
C GLY A 24 -29.91 14.82 24.34
N ALA A 25 -28.83 14.05 24.19
CA ALA A 25 -27.77 14.01 25.21
C ALA A 25 -26.44 13.46 24.67
N THR A 26 -25.99 13.86 23.48
CA THR A 26 -24.55 13.85 23.18
C THR A 26 -23.98 15.20 23.55
N SER A 27 -23.89 15.49 24.86
CA SER A 27 -22.83 16.39 25.30
C SER A 27 -21.53 15.70 24.93
N THR A 28 -20.88 16.11 23.85
CA THR A 28 -19.55 15.61 23.52
C THR A 28 -18.67 15.92 24.72
N SER A 29 -18.40 14.89 25.53
CA SER A 29 -17.55 15.04 26.71
C SER A 29 -16.26 15.73 26.27
N PRO A 30 -15.76 16.73 27.00
CA PRO A 30 -14.55 17.46 26.61
C PRO A 30 -13.36 16.52 26.35
N PHE A 31 -13.33 15.36 27.03
CA PHE A 31 -12.38 14.28 26.78
C PHE A 31 -12.54 13.62 25.40
N ARG A 32 -13.77 13.37 24.94
CA ARG A 32 -14.04 12.83 23.59
C ARG A 32 -13.72 13.85 22.50
N SER A 33 -14.01 15.13 22.72
CA SER A 33 -13.63 16.21 21.81
C SER A 33 -12.11 16.28 21.60
N LEU A 34 -11.34 16.11 22.68
CA LEU A 34 -9.87 16.04 22.62
C LEU A 34 -9.40 14.84 21.79
N ASP A 35 -9.99 13.66 21.98
CA ASP A 35 -9.67 12.47 21.20
C ASP A 35 -10.00 12.63 19.71
N HIS A 36 -11.16 13.22 19.38
CA HIS A 36 -11.51 13.51 17.99
C HIS A 36 -10.58 14.55 17.37
N ALA A 37 -10.18 15.58 18.11
CA ALA A 37 -9.18 16.56 17.65
C ALA A 37 -7.83 15.89 17.36
N LYS A 38 -7.37 15.00 18.25
CA LYS A 38 -6.16 14.18 18.04
C LYS A 38 -6.28 13.31 16.80
N GLN A 39 -7.39 12.58 16.64
CA GLN A 39 -7.61 11.72 15.46
C GLN A 39 -7.69 12.53 14.17
N ALA A 40 -8.32 13.71 14.19
CA ALA A 40 -8.36 14.61 13.05
C ALA A 40 -6.97 15.17 12.71
N LEU A 41 -6.15 15.50 13.72
CA LEU A 41 -4.77 15.92 13.51
C LEU A 41 -3.91 14.80 12.91
N ILE A 42 -4.04 13.57 13.43
CA ILE A 42 -3.36 12.39 12.87
C ILE A 42 -3.80 12.18 11.43
N ALA A 43 -5.11 12.10 11.17
CA ALA A 43 -5.65 11.89 9.82
C ALA A 43 -5.18 12.98 8.84
N ARG A 44 -5.09 14.25 9.27
CA ARG A 44 -4.53 15.32 8.44
C ARG A 44 -3.03 15.19 8.21
N ALA A 45 -2.27 14.80 9.23
CA ALA A 45 -0.83 14.63 9.14
C ALA A 45 -0.43 13.41 8.30
N THR A 46 -1.23 12.36 8.33
CA THR A 46 -0.98 11.09 7.61
C THR A 46 -1.73 10.99 6.28
N GLY A 47 -2.47 12.03 5.87
CA GLY A 47 -3.28 11.99 4.65
C GLY A 47 -4.43 10.97 4.69
N GLY A 48 -4.92 10.60 5.88
CA GLY A 48 -6.06 9.71 6.09
C GLY A 48 -5.69 8.30 6.55
N PHE A 49 -4.40 7.94 6.60
CA PHE A 49 -3.97 6.62 7.09
C PHE A 49 -3.94 6.58 8.62
N SER A 50 -4.45 5.50 9.23
CA SER A 50 -4.35 5.29 10.68
C SER A 50 -3.03 4.60 11.04
N PRO A 51 -2.09 5.25 11.77
CA PRO A 51 -0.83 4.63 12.18
C PRO A 51 -1.07 3.39 13.04
N ALA A 52 -2.08 3.43 13.91
CA ALA A 52 -2.44 2.29 14.75
C ALA A 52 -2.92 1.10 13.91
N ALA A 53 -3.74 1.34 12.89
CA ALA A 53 -4.22 0.28 12.00
C ALA A 53 -3.07 -0.34 11.19
N LEU A 54 -2.14 0.49 10.70
CA LEU A 54 -0.93 0.01 10.01
C LEU A 54 -0.06 -0.85 10.93
N THR A 55 0.20 -0.39 12.15
CA THR A 55 0.97 -1.15 13.14
C THR A 55 0.31 -2.48 13.48
N LEU A 56 -1.02 -2.49 13.66
CA LEU A 56 -1.76 -3.72 13.95
C LEU A 56 -1.72 -4.69 12.78
N ALA A 57 -1.97 -4.22 11.55
CA ALA A 57 -1.92 -5.06 10.36
C ALA A 57 -0.52 -5.66 10.15
N PHE A 58 0.53 -4.85 10.32
CA PHE A 58 1.91 -5.31 10.21
C PHE A 58 2.26 -6.33 11.30
N ALA A 59 1.86 -6.08 12.56
CA ALA A 59 2.13 -7.00 13.67
C ALA A 59 1.43 -8.35 13.47
N ASP A 60 0.16 -8.34 13.08
CA ASP A 60 -0.64 -9.53 12.77
C ASP A 60 0.03 -10.36 11.67
N TRP A 61 0.31 -9.73 10.52
CA TRP A 61 1.02 -10.35 9.40
C TRP A 61 2.37 -10.95 9.83
N PHE A 62 3.19 -10.19 10.55
CA PHE A 62 4.52 -10.62 10.96
C PHE A 62 4.47 -11.84 11.89
N ILE A 63 3.59 -11.82 12.89
CA ILE A 63 3.40 -12.94 13.83
C ILE A 63 2.99 -14.20 13.06
N HIS A 64 2.04 -14.07 12.13
CA HIS A 64 1.53 -15.21 11.36
C HIS A 64 2.54 -15.76 10.36
N VAL A 65 3.33 -14.90 9.69
CA VAL A 65 4.46 -15.36 8.84
C VAL A 65 5.47 -16.16 9.68
N GLN A 66 5.84 -15.66 10.86
CA GLN A 66 6.79 -16.33 11.74
C GLN A 66 6.27 -17.69 12.25
N ALA A 67 4.97 -17.76 12.56
CA ALA A 67 4.31 -18.97 13.02
C ALA A 67 4.06 -20.00 11.89
N ALA A 68 4.16 -19.61 10.61
CA ALA A 68 3.86 -20.46 9.46
C ALA A 68 5.14 -21.09 8.84
N PRO A 69 5.55 -22.32 9.23
CA PRO A 69 6.76 -22.94 8.68
C PRO A 69 6.68 -23.19 7.16
N GLY A 70 5.52 -23.58 6.63
CA GLY A 70 5.33 -23.78 5.19
C GLY A 70 5.52 -22.49 4.40
N LYS A 71 4.90 -21.38 4.85
CA LYS A 71 5.07 -20.07 4.22
C LYS A 71 6.52 -19.60 4.27
N ARG A 72 7.22 -19.82 5.37
CA ARG A 72 8.66 -19.48 5.47
C ARG A 72 9.51 -20.26 4.48
N LEU A 73 9.27 -21.57 4.31
CA LEU A 73 9.99 -22.39 3.33
C LEU A 73 9.69 -21.95 1.89
N GLU A 74 8.44 -21.62 1.58
CA GLU A 74 8.06 -21.02 0.30
C GLU A 74 8.84 -19.71 0.04
N LEU A 75 8.91 -18.80 1.01
CA LEU A 75 9.64 -17.54 0.87
C LEU A 75 11.15 -17.72 0.77
N MET A 76 11.72 -18.69 1.51
CA MET A 76 13.16 -19.01 1.43
C MET A 76 13.53 -19.62 0.08
N THR A 77 12.71 -20.54 -0.44
CA THR A 77 12.93 -21.16 -1.75
C THR A 77 12.79 -20.14 -2.87
N LEU A 78 11.79 -19.26 -2.81
CA LEU A 78 11.63 -18.18 -3.76
C LEU A 78 12.79 -17.16 -3.70
N ALA A 79 13.27 -16.82 -2.50
CA ALA A 79 14.44 -15.94 -2.35
C ALA A 79 15.70 -16.57 -2.96
N ALA A 80 15.92 -17.86 -2.73
CA ALA A 80 17.05 -18.60 -3.31
C ALA A 80 16.98 -18.64 -4.85
N ASP A 81 15.79 -18.92 -5.40
CA ASP A 81 15.59 -18.93 -6.85
C ASP A 81 15.81 -17.53 -7.48
N ASN A 82 15.24 -16.49 -6.87
CA ASN A 82 15.43 -15.12 -7.32
C ASN A 82 16.90 -14.68 -7.24
N THR A 83 17.62 -15.08 -6.19
CA THR A 83 19.05 -14.82 -6.07
C THR A 83 19.84 -15.53 -7.17
N ARG A 84 19.55 -16.81 -7.43
CA ARG A 84 20.18 -17.57 -8.52
C ARG A 84 19.95 -16.90 -9.88
N ARG A 85 18.70 -16.51 -10.19
CA ARG A 85 18.34 -15.83 -11.44
C ARG A 85 19.05 -14.49 -11.60
N LEU A 86 19.23 -13.74 -10.51
CA LEU A 86 19.97 -12.48 -10.54
C LEU A 86 21.47 -12.70 -10.78
N LEU A 87 22.07 -13.70 -10.14
CA LEU A 87 23.48 -14.05 -10.35
C LEU A 87 23.74 -14.53 -11.79
N GLU A 88 22.84 -15.34 -12.35
CA GLU A 88 22.89 -15.75 -13.76
C GLU A 88 22.82 -14.54 -14.68
N SER A 89 21.90 -13.61 -14.42
CA SER A 89 21.78 -12.37 -15.20
C SER A 89 23.05 -11.52 -15.15
N LEU A 90 23.66 -11.41 -13.98
CA LEU A 90 24.92 -10.68 -13.80
C LEU A 90 26.08 -11.36 -14.54
N ALA A 91 26.12 -12.69 -14.57
CA ALA A 91 27.12 -13.44 -15.32
C ALA A 91 26.92 -13.29 -16.84
N ASP A 92 25.67 -13.35 -17.31
CA ASP A 92 25.32 -13.15 -18.72
C ASP A 92 25.64 -11.72 -19.19
N ALA A 93 25.29 -10.71 -18.39
CA ALA A 93 25.61 -9.30 -18.65
C ALA A 93 27.13 -9.09 -18.80
N GLN A 94 27.93 -9.64 -17.89
CA GLN A 94 29.40 -9.57 -17.96
C GLN A 94 29.98 -10.32 -19.16
N ALA A 95 29.33 -11.40 -19.60
CA ALA A 95 29.72 -12.17 -20.77
C ALA A 95 29.19 -11.59 -22.10
N GLY A 96 28.44 -10.48 -22.05
CA GLY A 96 27.79 -9.88 -23.24
C GLY A 96 26.72 -10.79 -23.86
N LYS A 97 26.16 -11.73 -23.09
CA LYS A 97 25.10 -12.63 -23.54
C LYS A 97 23.74 -11.96 -23.35
N PRO A 98 22.75 -12.23 -24.22
CA PRO A 98 21.38 -11.79 -23.99
C PRO A 98 20.86 -12.33 -22.66
N LEU A 99 20.34 -11.45 -21.80
CA LEU A 99 19.70 -11.86 -20.57
C LEU A 99 18.40 -12.61 -20.89
N GLN A 100 18.13 -13.67 -20.13
CA GLN A 100 16.80 -14.29 -20.16
C GLN A 100 15.71 -13.25 -19.82
N PRO A 101 14.47 -13.41 -20.30
CA PRO A 101 13.39 -12.51 -19.97
C PRO A 101 13.25 -12.31 -18.44
N PRO A 102 12.99 -11.08 -17.98
CA PRO A 102 12.76 -10.82 -16.56
C PRO A 102 11.51 -11.54 -16.06
N ALA A 103 11.33 -11.61 -14.74
CA ALA A 103 10.03 -11.97 -14.19
C ALA A 103 8.97 -11.01 -14.78
N PRO A 104 7.78 -11.50 -15.15
CA PRO A 104 6.74 -10.61 -15.66
C PRO A 104 6.45 -9.53 -14.62
N ALA A 105 6.47 -8.27 -15.06
CA ALA A 105 5.95 -7.17 -14.30
C ALA A 105 4.45 -7.40 -14.03
N LEU A 106 3.88 -6.65 -13.10
CA LEU A 106 2.42 -6.66 -12.97
C LEU A 106 1.80 -6.26 -14.31
N PRO A 107 0.66 -6.85 -14.73
CA PRO A 107 0.03 -6.51 -16.01
C PRO A 107 -0.27 -5.02 -16.21
N GLU A 108 -0.35 -4.26 -15.12
CA GLU A 108 -0.61 -2.83 -15.09
C GLU A 108 0.68 -1.98 -15.00
N ASP A 109 1.85 -2.60 -14.93
CA ASP A 109 3.14 -1.94 -14.75
C ASP A 109 3.93 -1.83 -16.05
N ASP A 110 3.68 -0.74 -16.77
CA ASP A 110 4.32 -0.42 -18.06
C ASP A 110 5.60 0.41 -17.91
N ARG A 111 6.09 0.64 -16.68
CA ARG A 111 7.18 1.59 -16.42
C ARG A 111 8.53 1.21 -17.03
N TYR A 112 8.65 -0.02 -17.51
CA TYR A 112 9.85 -0.58 -18.11
C TYR A 112 9.66 -1.09 -19.54
N SER A 113 8.63 -0.59 -20.23
CA SER A 113 8.24 -1.05 -21.56
C SER A 113 9.14 -0.51 -22.69
N ALA A 114 9.83 0.61 -22.48
CA ALA A 114 10.69 1.22 -23.49
C ALA A 114 11.97 0.38 -23.74
N ASP A 115 12.41 0.28 -25.00
CA ASP A 115 13.59 -0.50 -25.41
C ASP A 115 14.88 -0.09 -24.70
N VAL A 116 14.98 1.17 -24.26
CA VAL A 116 16.15 1.69 -23.53
C VAL A 116 16.36 1.01 -22.17
N TRP A 117 15.34 0.34 -21.62
CA TRP A 117 15.45 -0.52 -20.44
C TRP A 117 16.15 -1.85 -20.71
N GLN A 118 16.28 -2.27 -21.97
CA GLN A 118 16.97 -3.50 -22.35
C GLN A 118 18.49 -3.31 -22.53
N ILE A 119 19.03 -2.16 -22.11
CA ILE A 119 20.44 -1.81 -22.19
C ILE A 119 21.07 -1.92 -20.80
N GLU A 120 22.25 -2.53 -20.70
CA GLU A 120 23.01 -2.57 -19.43
C GLU A 120 23.54 -1.18 -19.05
N PRO A 121 23.56 -0.80 -17.75
CA PRO A 121 23.20 -1.60 -16.56
C PRO A 121 21.70 -1.57 -16.18
N PHE A 122 20.86 -0.85 -16.93
CA PHE A 122 19.45 -0.61 -16.58
C PHE A 122 18.63 -1.90 -16.60
N GLN A 123 18.91 -2.80 -17.55
CA GLN A 123 18.26 -4.10 -17.65
C GLN A 123 18.47 -4.93 -16.38
N LEU A 124 19.69 -4.97 -15.84
CA LEU A 124 19.99 -5.67 -14.60
C LEU A 124 19.28 -5.04 -13.40
N TRP A 125 19.24 -3.71 -13.30
CA TRP A 125 18.56 -3.00 -12.21
C TRP A 125 17.05 -3.22 -12.22
N GLN A 126 16.42 -3.13 -13.39
CA GLN A 126 15.02 -3.47 -13.58
C GLN A 126 14.75 -4.90 -13.12
N ARG A 127 15.58 -5.86 -13.55
CA ARG A 127 15.40 -7.27 -13.22
C ARG A 127 15.53 -7.53 -11.73
N ALA A 128 16.53 -6.93 -11.07
CA ALA A 128 16.69 -7.01 -9.62
C ALA A 128 15.44 -6.51 -8.92
N PHE A 129 14.91 -5.36 -9.33
CA PHE A 129 13.68 -4.77 -8.78
C PHE A 129 12.47 -5.71 -8.93
N LEU A 130 12.20 -6.21 -10.14
CA LEU A 130 11.05 -7.10 -10.41
C LEU A 130 11.11 -8.41 -9.62
N LEU A 131 12.30 -8.96 -9.39
CA LEU A 131 12.51 -10.13 -8.53
C LEU A 131 12.25 -9.80 -7.05
N THR A 132 12.63 -8.62 -6.59
CA THR A 132 12.30 -8.15 -5.24
C THR A 132 10.79 -7.98 -5.08
N GLU A 133 10.11 -7.38 -6.06
CA GLU A 133 8.64 -7.26 -6.00
C GLU A 133 7.95 -8.62 -6.00
N GLN A 134 8.42 -9.58 -6.81
CA GLN A 134 7.88 -10.94 -6.84
C GLN A 134 7.92 -11.57 -5.44
N TRP A 135 9.04 -11.41 -4.74
CA TRP A 135 9.19 -11.94 -3.39
C TRP A 135 8.23 -11.29 -2.41
N TRP A 136 8.10 -9.95 -2.44
CA TRP A 136 7.17 -9.23 -1.56
C TRP A 136 5.70 -9.53 -1.86
N ARG A 137 5.35 -9.77 -3.12
CA ARG A 137 4.00 -10.24 -3.48
C ARG A 137 3.69 -11.58 -2.81
N ALA A 138 4.62 -12.53 -2.85
CA ALA A 138 4.47 -13.80 -2.15
C ALA A 138 4.43 -13.60 -0.62
N ALA A 139 5.28 -12.73 -0.06
CA ALA A 139 5.37 -12.50 1.38
C ALA A 139 4.12 -11.87 1.99
N THR A 140 3.35 -11.12 1.21
CA THR A 140 2.19 -10.36 1.70
C THR A 140 0.83 -11.00 1.39
N ARG A 141 0.82 -12.17 0.74
CA ARG A 141 -0.39 -12.87 0.31
C ARG A 141 -0.42 -14.29 0.84
N GLU A 142 -1.62 -14.77 1.15
CA GLU A 142 -1.87 -16.16 1.53
C GLU A 142 -1.06 -16.57 2.78
N VAL A 143 -1.03 -15.71 3.79
CA VAL A 143 -0.32 -15.94 5.05
C VAL A 143 -1.28 -16.63 6.04
N PRO A 144 -1.04 -17.92 6.39
CA PRO A 144 -1.97 -18.67 7.22
C PRO A 144 -2.25 -17.99 8.57
N GLY A 145 -3.54 -17.79 8.87
CA GLY A 145 -4.01 -17.19 10.13
C GLY A 145 -4.10 -15.67 10.13
N THR A 146 -3.55 -14.98 9.12
CA THR A 146 -3.71 -13.53 8.97
C THR A 146 -5.12 -13.19 8.46
N THR A 147 -5.66 -12.05 8.87
CA THR A 147 -6.92 -11.58 8.28
C THR A 147 -6.71 -11.07 6.85
N ARG A 148 -7.69 -11.29 5.95
CA ARG A 148 -7.61 -10.76 4.56
C ARG A 148 -7.40 -9.25 4.53
N HIS A 149 -8.06 -8.52 5.43
CA HIS A 149 -7.90 -7.08 5.53
C HIS A 149 -6.46 -6.67 5.86
N HIS A 150 -5.82 -7.34 6.83
CA HIS A 150 -4.43 -7.05 7.17
C HIS A 150 -3.46 -7.45 6.05
N GLU A 151 -3.69 -8.57 5.36
CA GLU A 151 -2.92 -8.93 4.15
C GLU A 151 -3.02 -7.83 3.08
N ASP A 152 -4.23 -7.34 2.79
CA ASP A 152 -4.43 -6.28 1.80
C ASP A 152 -3.73 -4.98 2.19
N VAL A 153 -3.81 -4.59 3.47
CA VAL A 153 -3.12 -3.41 4.00
C VAL A 153 -1.60 -3.56 3.86
N VAL A 154 -1.03 -4.69 4.30
CA VAL A 154 0.42 -4.92 4.22
C VAL A 154 0.88 -5.03 2.77
N SER A 155 0.11 -5.71 1.91
CA SER A 155 0.40 -5.82 0.47
C SER A 155 0.39 -4.45 -0.21
N PHE A 156 -0.59 -3.60 0.11
CA PHE A 156 -0.63 -2.23 -0.39
C PHE A 156 0.58 -1.41 0.08
N VAL A 157 0.87 -1.41 1.38
CA VAL A 157 2.00 -0.66 1.94
C VAL A 157 3.33 -1.15 1.38
N ALA A 158 3.53 -2.47 1.26
CA ALA A 158 4.73 -3.04 0.66
C ALA A 158 4.92 -2.57 -0.79
N ARG A 159 3.84 -2.53 -1.59
CA ARG A 159 3.90 -1.97 -2.96
C ARG A 159 4.30 -0.50 -2.94
N GLN A 160 3.67 0.33 -2.11
CA GLN A 160 4.03 1.76 -2.01
C GLN A 160 5.50 1.95 -1.61
N TRP A 161 6.00 1.15 -0.66
CA TRP A 161 7.41 1.18 -0.25
C TRP A 161 8.35 0.75 -1.38
N LEU A 162 8.03 -0.32 -2.10
CA LEU A 162 8.82 -0.77 -3.25
C LEU A 162 8.80 0.25 -4.37
N ASP A 163 7.62 0.80 -4.68
CA ASP A 163 7.45 1.82 -5.70
C ASP A 163 8.35 3.01 -5.45
N LEU A 164 8.56 3.44 -4.20
CA LEU A 164 9.52 4.51 -3.86
C LEU A 164 10.96 4.20 -4.30
N PHE A 165 11.39 2.95 -4.18
CA PHE A 165 12.75 2.50 -4.51
C PHE A 165 12.90 2.02 -5.95
N ALA A 166 11.87 2.13 -6.78
CA ALA A 166 11.96 1.73 -8.18
C ALA A 166 13.06 2.54 -8.90
N PRO A 167 13.91 1.89 -9.72
CA PRO A 167 14.97 2.57 -10.47
C PRO A 167 14.42 3.65 -11.42
N ALA A 168 13.18 3.51 -11.88
CA ALA A 168 12.51 4.51 -12.70
C ALA A 168 12.33 5.88 -12.00
N ASN A 169 12.37 5.93 -10.66
CA ASN A 169 12.15 7.17 -9.91
C ASN A 169 13.38 8.07 -9.80
N PHE A 170 14.58 7.56 -10.09
CA PHE A 170 15.81 8.33 -9.92
C PHE A 170 16.43 8.63 -11.28
N VAL A 171 16.73 9.90 -11.53
CA VAL A 171 17.40 10.38 -12.75
C VAL A 171 18.62 9.53 -13.15
N PRO A 172 19.58 9.21 -12.26
CA PRO A 172 20.77 8.44 -12.66
C PRO A 172 20.48 6.98 -13.02
N THR A 173 19.32 6.43 -12.63
CA THR A 173 18.95 5.04 -12.89
C THR A 173 17.80 4.89 -13.89
N ASN A 174 17.34 6.00 -14.48
CA ASN A 174 16.26 6.02 -15.45
C ASN A 174 16.81 6.33 -16.86
N PRO A 175 16.89 5.32 -17.76
CA PRO A 175 17.46 5.49 -19.09
C PRO A 175 16.63 6.42 -19.99
N GLU A 176 15.31 6.46 -19.83
CA GLU A 176 14.45 7.37 -20.59
C GLU A 176 14.72 8.83 -20.23
N VAL A 177 14.87 9.11 -18.93
CA VAL A 177 15.22 10.45 -18.45
C VAL A 177 16.62 10.83 -18.91
N LEU A 178 17.60 9.93 -18.82
CA LEU A 178 18.97 10.19 -19.28
C LEU A 178 19.01 10.47 -20.79
N GLN A 179 18.34 9.64 -21.59
CA GLN A 179 18.24 9.83 -23.04
C GLN A 179 17.59 11.17 -23.37
N ARG A 180 16.48 11.51 -22.72
CA ARG A 180 15.79 12.80 -22.92
C ARG A 180 16.64 13.98 -22.47
N THR A 181 17.38 13.83 -21.38
CA THR A 181 18.30 14.85 -20.85
C THR A 181 19.41 15.12 -21.85
N ALA A 182 20.01 14.07 -22.42
CA ALA A 182 21.00 14.21 -23.49
C ALA A 182 20.40 14.89 -24.74
N ALA A 183 19.23 14.42 -25.20
CA ALA A 183 18.57 14.95 -26.39
C ALA A 183 18.13 16.43 -26.25
N THR A 184 17.88 16.90 -25.03
CA THR A 184 17.42 18.27 -24.76
C THR A 184 18.47 19.13 -24.07
N CYS A 185 19.72 18.66 -23.96
CA CYS A 185 20.79 19.32 -23.20
C CYS A 185 20.36 19.76 -21.78
N GLY A 186 19.54 18.94 -21.11
CA GLY A 186 19.05 19.18 -19.75
C GLY A 186 17.80 20.07 -19.63
N LEU A 187 17.25 20.58 -20.73
CA LEU A 187 16.05 21.43 -20.68
C LEU A 187 14.82 20.71 -20.11
N ASN A 188 14.71 19.39 -20.28
CA ASN A 188 13.67 18.58 -19.64
C ASN A 188 13.67 18.69 -18.11
N LEU A 189 14.86 18.69 -17.49
CA LEU A 189 15.01 18.77 -16.03
C LEU A 189 14.68 20.18 -15.52
N ALA A 190 15.12 21.21 -16.24
CA ALA A 190 14.77 22.60 -15.92
C ALA A 190 13.25 22.82 -15.99
N GLN A 191 12.60 22.28 -17.02
CA GLN A 191 11.15 22.32 -17.15
C GLN A 191 10.45 21.55 -16.03
N GLY A 192 10.94 20.35 -15.70
CA GLY A 192 10.41 19.54 -14.60
C GLY A 192 10.51 20.25 -13.24
N ALA A 193 11.64 20.89 -12.96
CA ALA A 193 11.83 21.69 -11.74
C ALA A 193 10.88 22.89 -11.68
N ARG A 194 10.67 23.58 -12.82
CA ARG A 194 9.71 24.68 -12.91
C ARG A 194 8.29 24.20 -12.60
N ASN A 195 7.88 23.07 -13.20
CA ASN A 195 6.57 22.47 -12.96
C ASN A 195 6.41 22.08 -11.48
N ALA A 196 7.42 21.44 -10.88
CA ALA A 196 7.39 21.04 -9.47
C ALA A 196 7.26 22.24 -8.52
N ILE A 197 7.95 23.36 -8.81
CA ILE A 197 7.81 24.61 -8.04
C ILE A 197 6.40 25.19 -8.20
N GLU A 198 5.86 25.20 -9.41
CA GLU A 198 4.50 25.68 -9.68
C GLU A 198 3.46 24.85 -8.91
N ASP A 199 3.59 23.52 -8.95
CA ASP A 199 2.70 22.61 -8.24
C ASP A 199 2.79 22.80 -6.72
N ALA A 200 3.99 22.95 -6.16
CA ALA A 200 4.19 23.23 -4.75
C ALA A 200 3.51 24.55 -4.32
N TRP A 201 3.62 25.60 -5.15
CA TRP A 201 2.94 26.87 -4.92
C TRP A 201 1.41 26.73 -5.00
N ARG A 202 0.90 25.98 -5.98
CA ARG A 202 -0.55 25.73 -6.13
C ARG A 202 -1.11 24.97 -4.93
N VAL A 203 -0.42 23.94 -4.46
CA VAL A 203 -0.79 23.18 -3.26
C VAL A 203 -0.79 24.08 -2.03
N ALA A 204 0.24 24.90 -1.83
CA ALA A 204 0.31 25.84 -0.70
C ALA A 204 -0.84 26.88 -0.72
N LEU A 205 -1.24 27.31 -1.91
CA LEU A 205 -2.33 28.27 -2.12
C LEU A 205 -3.72 27.63 -2.25
N LYS A 206 -3.84 26.30 -2.11
CA LYS A 206 -5.08 25.52 -2.34
C LYS A 206 -5.74 25.83 -3.70
N LYS A 207 -4.93 26.10 -4.73
CA LYS A 207 -5.40 26.33 -6.09
C LYS A 207 -5.58 24.99 -6.82
N PRO A 208 -6.49 24.92 -7.82
CA PRO A 208 -6.60 23.72 -8.64
C PRO A 208 -5.28 23.45 -9.40
N PRO A 209 -5.03 22.18 -9.79
CA PRO A 209 -3.87 21.81 -10.59
C PRO A 209 -3.80 22.60 -11.89
N ALA A 210 -2.58 22.87 -12.38
CA ALA A 210 -2.39 23.54 -13.65
C ALA A 210 -3.13 22.77 -14.78
N GLY A 211 -3.87 23.48 -15.64
CA GLY A 211 -4.59 22.90 -16.78
C GLY A 211 -6.03 22.45 -16.53
N VAL A 212 -6.53 22.55 -15.29
CA VAL A 212 -7.94 22.24 -14.94
C VAL A 212 -8.83 23.51 -14.92
N GLU A 213 -8.21 24.67 -15.11
CA GLU A 213 -8.88 25.97 -15.25
C GLU A 213 -9.40 26.11 -16.69
N ARG A 214 -10.65 25.68 -16.95
CA ARG A 214 -11.41 25.97 -18.18
C ARG A 214 -12.70 26.69 -17.83
#